data_AF-A0A7C3MF56-F1
#
_entry.id   AF-A0A7C3MF56-F1
#
_cell.length_a   1.000
_cell.length_b   1.000
_cell.length_c   1.000
_cell.angle_alpha   90.00
_cell.angle_beta   90.00
_cell.angle_gamma   90.00
#
_symmetry.space_group_name_H-M   'P 1'
#
loop_
_entity.id
_entity.type
_entity.pdbx_description
1 polymer ?
#
loop_
_entity_poly.entity_id
_entity_poly.type
_entity_poly.pdbx_seq_one_letter_code
_entity_poly.pdbx_strand_id
1 'polypeptide(L)'
;MKFALKILILLLILITPAGAQFENAQKASIKAVAVTSGDTPSGVVIDITVIVTPGDGRVFVSTTPYTEIDMQGSAQLAAITACDLLGVDFTKYSFFYIIEAEAPIVGGPSAGGVMTVATVAALKNLQIREDVYMTGMIYPDGYIGPVGGLKYKLEAAARNGAKIFLIPEGQKITYVEEKKVRRIGIISYIDVEYKKLDLVDYGKKLGVNVYEVSTLNEALRFFTGYEIKNPEGEFNIGSYSQILKKLADRMKASLDEISVTNDEAEKLIKRADEFYNEGKYYTATSMYFQAKILKRYEEYRSKIITSRQFDEEVEKIKSEIDQMKIYLSEKKVGVNSLQIIAAAQERVAEAENLLENARNARTDEEALQNLAYARERVESAKVWLSILHELKNDYEIPKDVLKRRAEFYVTEASSLLVYASTLRGNDYLINEGFISLETAKRLLSEGLYAGAAVVALNSITDASLSIEVTYGNIDDKIEGARKAAMASISEAEKSLFPVLPAAYFEYAENIDNQYLKLMYYKLSMRLAKLLLLIPGGERELVHAEFNPYAYHTPSHEKSTIEKIVETPGFESIAAVIAITFAAALRRR
;
A
#
# COMPACT_ATOMS: atom_id res chain seq x y z
N MET A 1 63.47 -25.00 7.57
CA MET A 1 62.81 -24.60 6.30
C MET A 1 61.84 -25.63 5.73
N LYS A 2 62.26 -26.89 5.47
CA LYS A 2 61.37 -27.89 4.83
C LYS A 2 60.11 -28.28 5.64
N PHE A 3 60.16 -28.23 6.97
CA PHE A 3 59.01 -28.53 7.82
C PHE A 3 57.97 -27.39 7.83
N ALA A 4 58.43 -26.15 7.94
CA ALA A 4 57.57 -24.96 7.84
C ALA A 4 56.92 -24.85 6.45
N LEU A 5 57.63 -25.20 5.38
CA LEU A 5 57.07 -25.22 4.03
C LEU A 5 55.99 -26.29 3.86
N LYS A 6 56.15 -27.46 4.49
CA LYS A 6 55.13 -28.52 4.50
C LYS A 6 53.87 -28.10 5.29
N ILE A 7 54.05 -27.42 6.42
CA ILE A 7 52.93 -26.86 7.21
C ILE A 7 52.20 -25.76 6.42
N LEU A 8 52.94 -24.89 5.73
CA LEU A 8 52.36 -23.83 4.91
C LEU A 8 51.58 -24.39 3.72
N ILE A 9 52.11 -25.43 3.05
CA ILE A 9 51.41 -26.11 1.95
C ILE A 9 50.16 -26.84 2.48
N LEU A 10 50.23 -27.47 3.65
CA LEU A 10 49.06 -28.10 4.29
C LEU A 10 47.98 -27.08 4.68
N LEU A 11 48.38 -25.91 5.19
CA LEU A 11 47.49 -24.77 5.48
C LEU A 11 46.88 -24.20 4.19
N LEU A 12 47.65 -24.08 3.11
CA LEU A 12 47.15 -23.63 1.80
C LEU A 12 46.17 -24.62 1.15
N ILE A 13 46.32 -25.92 1.40
CA ILE A 13 45.38 -26.96 0.95
C ILE A 13 44.10 -26.96 1.82
N LEU A 14 44.19 -26.54 3.09
CA LEU A 14 43.05 -26.35 3.99
C LEU A 14 42.29 -25.03 3.76
N ILE A 15 42.87 -24.08 3.03
CA ILE A 15 42.13 -22.96 2.46
C ILE A 15 41.35 -23.51 1.27
N THR A 16 40.20 -24.14 1.55
CA THR A 16 39.17 -24.25 0.52
C THR A 16 38.94 -22.83 0.00
N PRO A 17 38.99 -22.58 -1.32
CA PRO A 17 38.51 -21.30 -1.82
C PRO A 17 37.08 -21.20 -1.31
N ALA A 18 36.86 -20.29 -0.36
CA ALA A 18 35.52 -19.84 -0.04
C ALA A 18 35.07 -19.13 -1.31
N GLY A 19 34.55 -19.91 -2.26
CA GLY A 19 33.72 -19.36 -3.30
C GLY A 19 32.65 -18.61 -2.53
N ALA A 20 32.63 -17.29 -2.65
CA ALA A 20 31.52 -16.47 -2.23
C ALA A 20 30.32 -16.82 -3.13
N GLN A 21 29.85 -18.06 -3.04
CA GLN A 21 28.55 -18.48 -3.53
C GLN A 21 27.58 -18.17 -2.41
N PHE A 22 26.44 -17.63 -2.79
CA PHE A 22 25.34 -17.39 -1.89
C PHE A 22 24.93 -18.70 -1.20
N GLU A 23 25.33 -18.89 0.07
CA GLU A 23 24.89 -20.05 0.86
C GLU A 23 23.36 -20.05 0.97
N ASN A 24 22.74 -21.22 0.80
CA ASN A 24 21.28 -21.40 0.82
C ASN A 24 20.50 -20.52 -0.18
N ALA A 25 21.12 -20.16 -1.30
CA ALA A 25 20.43 -19.42 -2.34
C ALA A 25 19.38 -20.25 -3.06
N GLN A 26 18.18 -19.69 -3.19
CA GLN A 26 17.17 -20.19 -4.11
C GLN A 26 17.17 -19.30 -5.35
N LYS A 27 16.93 -19.91 -6.51
CA LYS A 27 16.99 -19.22 -7.80
C LYS A 27 15.78 -19.59 -8.65
N ALA A 28 15.21 -18.60 -9.30
CA ALA A 28 14.26 -18.80 -10.39
C ALA A 28 14.66 -17.93 -11.59
N SER A 29 14.39 -18.44 -12.80
CA SER A 29 14.61 -17.70 -14.04
C SER A 29 13.31 -17.69 -14.85
N ILE A 30 12.96 -16.54 -15.41
CA ILE A 30 11.74 -16.31 -16.17
C ILE A 30 12.01 -15.40 -17.36
N LYS A 31 11.26 -15.58 -18.45
CA LYS A 31 11.29 -14.69 -19.60
C LYS A 31 10.18 -13.64 -19.47
N ALA A 32 10.54 -12.38 -19.69
CA ALA A 32 9.62 -11.25 -19.79
C ALA A 32 9.61 -10.69 -21.22
N VAL A 33 8.65 -9.81 -21.52
CA VAL A 33 8.59 -9.09 -22.81
C VAL A 33 8.57 -7.58 -22.59
N ALA A 34 9.27 -6.87 -23.46
CA ALA A 34 9.33 -5.42 -23.47
C ALA A 34 9.27 -4.86 -24.89
N VAL A 35 9.29 -3.53 -24.99
CA VAL A 35 9.36 -2.80 -26.24
C VAL A 35 10.72 -2.11 -26.31
N THR A 36 11.36 -2.11 -27.48
CA THR A 36 12.66 -1.45 -27.72
C THR A 36 12.54 0.06 -27.70
N SER A 37 13.57 0.73 -27.19
CA SER A 37 13.71 2.19 -27.29
C SER A 37 14.11 2.57 -28.73
N GLY A 38 13.38 3.49 -29.38
CA GLY A 38 13.73 3.98 -30.73
C GLY A 38 12.53 4.42 -31.58
N ASP A 39 12.80 4.90 -32.80
CA ASP A 39 11.80 5.46 -33.73
C ASP A 39 10.75 4.45 -34.23
N THR A 40 11.10 3.16 -34.25
CA THR A 40 10.19 2.08 -34.60
C THR A 40 10.02 1.11 -33.43
N PRO A 41 8.87 1.14 -32.73
CA PRO A 41 8.64 0.25 -31.60
C PRO A 41 8.61 -1.20 -32.08
N SER A 42 9.41 -2.06 -31.42
CA SER A 42 9.45 -3.50 -31.67
C SER A 42 9.49 -4.23 -30.34
N GLY A 43 8.95 -5.45 -30.30
CA GLY A 43 8.97 -6.26 -29.08
C GLY A 43 10.23 -7.11 -28.97
N VAL A 44 10.78 -7.21 -27.76
CA VAL A 44 11.92 -8.05 -27.40
C VAL A 44 11.63 -8.88 -26.15
N VAL A 45 12.36 -10.00 -25.99
CA VAL A 45 12.33 -10.82 -24.79
C VAL A 45 13.47 -10.42 -23.87
N ILE A 46 13.22 -10.48 -22.56
CA ILE A 46 14.19 -10.20 -21.51
C ILE A 46 14.30 -11.45 -20.64
N ASP A 47 15.51 -11.84 -20.32
CA ASP A 47 15.78 -12.90 -19.34
C ASP A 47 15.93 -12.28 -17.95
N ILE A 48 15.11 -12.74 -17.00
CA ILE A 48 15.14 -12.27 -15.61
C ILE A 48 15.50 -13.46 -14.73
N THR A 49 16.56 -13.32 -13.96
CA THR A 49 16.93 -14.27 -12.91
C THR A 49 16.79 -13.60 -11.54
N VAL A 50 16.06 -14.24 -10.65
CA VAL A 50 15.92 -13.82 -9.25
C VAL A 50 16.65 -14.82 -8.36
N ILE A 51 17.59 -14.32 -7.56
CA ILE A 51 18.30 -15.08 -6.53
C ILE A 51 17.86 -14.55 -5.18
N VAL A 52 17.45 -15.44 -4.29
CA VAL A 52 17.00 -15.13 -2.93
C VAL A 52 17.90 -15.82 -1.93
N THR A 53 18.39 -15.06 -0.95
CA THR A 53 19.30 -15.55 0.09
C THR A 53 18.83 -15.05 1.45
N PRO A 54 19.23 -15.68 2.56
CA PRO A 54 19.14 -15.05 3.88
C PRO A 54 19.83 -13.66 3.84
N GLY A 55 19.22 -12.66 4.47
CA GLY A 55 19.64 -11.26 4.33
C GLY A 55 18.91 -10.30 5.26
N ASP A 56 19.04 -9.00 4.97
CA ASP A 56 18.54 -7.89 5.80
C ASP A 56 17.47 -7.02 5.12
N GLY A 57 16.77 -7.56 4.11
CA GLY A 57 15.71 -6.86 3.38
C GLY A 57 16.25 -5.88 2.35
N ARG A 58 17.08 -6.37 1.43
CA ARG A 58 17.63 -5.54 0.34
C ARG A 58 17.35 -6.12 -1.02
N VAL A 59 17.11 -5.25 -1.98
CA VAL A 59 17.01 -5.61 -3.39
C VAL A 59 18.17 -5.02 -4.16
N PHE A 60 18.83 -5.88 -4.93
CA PHE A 60 19.91 -5.54 -5.83
C PHE A 60 19.48 -5.83 -7.24
N VAL A 61 19.76 -4.90 -8.15
CA VAL A 61 19.37 -5.03 -9.56
C VAL A 61 20.61 -4.84 -10.42
N SER A 62 20.89 -5.83 -11.25
CA SER A 62 21.94 -5.80 -12.27
C SER A 62 21.28 -5.95 -13.62
N THR A 63 21.52 -4.98 -14.52
CA THR A 63 20.90 -4.94 -15.86
C THR A 63 21.95 -4.87 -16.95
N THR A 64 21.80 -5.68 -18.00
CA THR A 64 22.62 -5.60 -19.22
C THR A 64 21.72 -5.62 -20.46
N PRO A 65 21.70 -4.56 -21.30
CA PRO A 65 22.31 -3.24 -21.10
C PRO A 65 21.67 -2.46 -19.91
N TYR A 66 22.27 -1.33 -19.53
CA TYR A 66 21.72 -0.47 -18.47
C TYR A 66 20.28 -0.02 -18.81
N THR A 67 19.39 -0.06 -17.81
CA THR A 67 17.99 0.34 -17.94
C THR A 67 17.66 1.55 -17.08
N GLU A 68 16.46 2.11 -17.26
CA GLU A 68 15.93 3.22 -16.46
C GLU A 68 15.62 2.82 -15.00
N ILE A 69 15.44 3.82 -14.14
CA ILE A 69 15.20 3.68 -12.70
C ILE A 69 13.94 2.86 -12.38
N ASP A 70 12.94 2.90 -13.27
CA ASP A 70 11.66 2.22 -13.12
C ASP A 70 11.80 0.70 -13.02
N MET A 71 12.85 0.13 -13.64
CA MET A 71 13.14 -1.29 -13.53
C MET A 71 13.57 -1.67 -12.11
N GLN A 72 14.35 -0.80 -11.46
CA GLN A 72 14.78 -1.02 -10.07
C GLN A 72 13.59 -0.92 -9.11
N GLY A 73 12.72 0.08 -9.31
CA GLY A 73 11.48 0.20 -8.55
C GLY A 73 10.55 -1.02 -8.71
N SER A 74 10.45 -1.55 -9.93
CA SER A 74 9.65 -2.75 -10.20
C SER A 74 10.19 -4.00 -9.51
N ALA A 75 11.52 -4.18 -9.47
CA ALA A 75 12.16 -5.30 -8.78
C ALA A 75 12.01 -5.20 -7.25
N GLN A 76 12.16 -4.00 -6.69
CA GLN A 76 11.88 -3.74 -5.27
C GLN A 76 10.43 -4.13 -4.95
N LEU A 77 9.46 -3.54 -5.67
CA LEU A 77 8.03 -3.80 -5.46
C LEU A 77 7.69 -5.29 -5.62
N ALA A 78 8.25 -5.95 -6.63
CA ALA A 78 8.06 -7.39 -6.82
C ALA A 78 8.53 -8.22 -5.62
N ALA A 79 9.67 -7.86 -5.01
CA ALA A 79 10.17 -8.59 -3.85
C ALA A 79 9.26 -8.43 -2.62
N ILE A 80 8.81 -7.20 -2.37
CA ILE A 80 7.92 -6.86 -1.26
C ILE A 80 6.56 -7.54 -1.45
N THR A 81 5.95 -7.38 -2.62
CA THR A 81 4.64 -7.98 -2.91
C THR A 81 4.71 -9.50 -2.83
N ALA A 82 5.78 -10.14 -3.33
CA ALA A 82 5.96 -11.59 -3.18
C ALA A 82 6.03 -12.01 -1.71
N CYS A 83 6.82 -11.31 -0.88
CA CYS A 83 6.91 -11.58 0.55
C CYS A 83 5.56 -11.37 1.26
N ASP A 84 4.87 -10.28 0.95
CA ASP A 84 3.58 -9.93 1.55
C ASP A 84 2.46 -10.90 1.17
N LEU A 85 2.48 -11.44 -0.06
CA LEU A 85 1.57 -12.49 -0.51
C LEU A 85 1.90 -13.86 0.10
N LEU A 86 3.16 -14.15 0.40
CA LEU A 86 3.57 -15.39 1.03
C LEU A 86 3.54 -15.34 2.57
N GLY A 87 3.32 -14.16 3.17
CA GLY A 87 3.45 -13.95 4.61
C GLY A 87 4.87 -14.22 5.11
N VAL A 88 5.86 -13.94 4.27
CA VAL A 88 7.27 -14.10 4.58
C VAL A 88 7.83 -12.74 4.97
N ASP A 89 8.64 -12.70 6.01
CA ASP A 89 9.29 -11.47 6.46
C ASP A 89 10.40 -11.07 5.48
N PHE A 90 10.14 -10.06 4.67
CA PHE A 90 11.07 -9.49 3.68
C PHE A 90 12.44 -9.18 4.30
N THR A 91 12.48 -8.71 5.56
CA THR A 91 13.73 -8.32 6.24
C THR A 91 14.67 -9.48 6.56
N LYS A 92 14.23 -10.74 6.36
CA LYS A 92 15.07 -11.94 6.53
C LYS A 92 15.76 -12.36 5.24
N TYR A 93 15.51 -11.68 4.13
CA TYR A 93 16.00 -12.07 2.82
C TYR A 93 16.67 -10.92 2.09
N SER A 94 17.60 -11.27 1.19
CA SER A 94 18.14 -10.37 0.18
C SER A 94 17.81 -10.92 -1.20
N PHE A 95 17.45 -10.03 -2.12
CA PHE A 95 16.98 -10.34 -3.46
C PHE A 95 17.93 -9.76 -4.48
N PHE A 96 18.38 -10.59 -5.43
CA PHE A 96 19.24 -10.17 -6.52
C PHE A 96 18.53 -10.46 -7.84
N TYR A 97 18.20 -9.39 -8.56
CA TYR A 97 17.61 -9.44 -9.89
C TYR A 97 18.71 -9.22 -10.92
N ILE A 98 18.90 -10.21 -11.79
CA ILE A 98 19.80 -10.14 -12.93
C ILE A 98 18.92 -10.11 -14.17
N ILE A 99 18.99 -9.02 -14.93
CA ILE A 99 18.12 -8.72 -16.06
C ILE A 99 18.99 -8.56 -17.30
N GLU A 100 18.76 -9.41 -18.29
CA GLU A 100 19.54 -9.44 -19.53
C GLU A 100 18.60 -9.28 -20.73
N ALA A 101 18.91 -8.34 -21.61
CA ALA A 101 18.14 -8.08 -22.83
C ALA A 101 19.08 -7.91 -24.03
N GLU A 102 18.62 -8.34 -25.22
CA GLU A 102 19.40 -8.25 -26.45
C GLU A 102 19.55 -6.81 -26.99
N ALA A 103 18.72 -5.88 -26.52
CA ALA A 103 18.71 -4.48 -26.95
C ALA A 103 18.27 -3.54 -25.82
N PRO A 104 18.61 -2.24 -25.90
CA PRO A 104 18.03 -1.23 -25.01
C PRO A 104 16.49 -1.24 -25.10
N ILE A 105 15.84 -1.40 -23.95
CA ILE A 105 14.39 -1.45 -23.82
C ILE A 105 13.85 -0.13 -23.27
N VAL A 106 12.60 0.18 -23.61
CA VAL A 106 11.86 1.27 -22.97
C VAL A 106 11.70 0.92 -21.50
N GLY A 107 12.18 1.81 -20.62
CA GLY A 107 11.95 1.66 -19.19
C GLY A 107 10.47 1.66 -18.86
N GLY A 108 10.10 0.95 -17.79
CA GLY A 108 8.74 1.01 -17.29
C GLY A 108 8.34 -0.20 -16.43
N PRO A 109 7.18 -0.11 -15.78
CA PRO A 109 6.72 -1.04 -14.74
C PRO A 109 6.35 -2.44 -15.24
N SER A 110 6.35 -2.66 -16.56
CA SER A 110 5.60 -3.75 -17.19
C SER A 110 6.15 -5.16 -16.96
N ALA A 111 7.31 -5.27 -16.30
CA ALA A 111 7.91 -6.52 -15.84
C ALA A 111 7.60 -6.84 -14.37
N GLY A 112 6.97 -5.93 -13.62
CA GLY A 112 6.73 -6.08 -12.18
C GLY A 112 5.97 -7.37 -11.84
N GLY A 113 4.91 -7.71 -12.57
CA GLY A 113 4.18 -8.97 -12.38
C GLY A 113 5.05 -10.20 -12.64
N VAL A 114 5.83 -10.17 -13.72
CA VAL A 114 6.74 -11.26 -14.11
C VAL A 114 7.83 -11.48 -13.05
N MET A 115 8.43 -10.40 -12.57
CA MET A 115 9.43 -10.40 -11.50
C MET A 115 8.84 -10.98 -10.22
N THR A 116 7.60 -10.63 -9.89
CA THR A 116 6.93 -11.11 -8.68
C THR A 116 6.67 -12.62 -8.76
N VAL A 117 6.26 -13.14 -9.94
CA VAL A 117 6.14 -14.59 -10.18
C VAL A 117 7.48 -15.28 -9.95
N ALA A 118 8.57 -14.74 -10.51
CA ALA A 118 9.90 -15.30 -10.32
C ALA A 118 10.37 -15.24 -8.86
N THR A 119 10.06 -14.18 -8.13
CA THR A 119 10.42 -14.08 -6.71
C THR A 119 9.66 -15.08 -5.86
N VAL A 120 8.36 -15.26 -6.09
CA VAL A 120 7.57 -16.31 -5.43
C VAL A 120 8.13 -17.69 -5.76
N ALA A 121 8.44 -17.94 -7.03
CA ALA A 121 9.04 -19.20 -7.46
C ALA A 121 10.41 -19.43 -6.82
N ALA A 122 11.25 -18.41 -6.69
CA ALA A 122 12.52 -18.51 -6.00
C ALA A 122 12.31 -18.84 -4.52
N LEU A 123 11.54 -18.03 -3.78
CA LEU A 123 11.24 -18.21 -2.35
C LEU A 123 10.62 -19.57 -2.00
N LYS A 124 9.92 -20.19 -2.95
CA LYS A 124 9.21 -21.47 -2.78
C LYS A 124 9.82 -22.61 -3.58
N ASN A 125 10.97 -22.38 -4.21
CA ASN A 125 11.67 -23.36 -5.04
C ASN A 125 10.75 -24.05 -6.08
N LEU A 126 9.93 -23.25 -6.77
CA LEU A 126 8.97 -23.71 -7.78
C LEU A 126 9.61 -23.71 -9.17
N GLN A 127 9.21 -24.67 -10.00
CA GLN A 127 9.57 -24.68 -11.41
C GLN A 127 8.64 -23.75 -12.21
N ILE A 128 9.23 -22.98 -13.12
CA ILE A 128 8.51 -22.06 -14.00
C ILE A 128 8.45 -22.67 -15.40
N ARG A 129 7.24 -22.67 -15.99
CA ARG A 129 7.04 -23.07 -17.38
C ARG A 129 7.64 -22.06 -18.35
N GLU A 130 8.42 -22.57 -19.30
CA GLU A 130 9.09 -21.74 -20.32
C GLU A 130 8.18 -21.37 -21.50
N ASP A 131 7.03 -22.05 -21.66
CA ASP A 131 6.07 -21.81 -22.74
C ASP A 131 5.00 -20.75 -22.40
N VAL A 132 5.04 -20.22 -21.18
CA VAL A 132 4.13 -19.18 -20.68
C VAL A 132 4.88 -17.86 -20.62
N TYR A 133 4.28 -16.81 -21.17
CA TYR A 133 4.81 -15.45 -21.14
C TYR A 133 3.76 -14.53 -20.55
N MET A 134 4.18 -13.43 -19.91
CA MET A 134 3.25 -12.42 -19.43
C MET A 134 3.81 -11.02 -19.52
N THR A 135 2.94 -10.03 -19.41
CA THR A 135 3.31 -8.64 -19.13
C THR A 135 2.28 -8.02 -18.20
N GLY A 136 2.71 -7.09 -17.36
CA GLY A 136 1.84 -6.47 -16.38
C GLY A 136 2.64 -5.73 -15.32
N MET A 137 2.15 -4.56 -14.92
CA MET A 137 2.59 -3.95 -13.66
C MET A 137 2.14 -4.84 -12.49
N ILE A 138 2.83 -4.76 -11.36
CA ILE A 138 2.36 -5.33 -10.11
C ILE A 138 1.96 -4.20 -9.15
N TYR A 139 0.79 -4.32 -8.53
CA TYR A 139 0.39 -3.46 -7.43
C TYR A 139 0.85 -4.07 -6.09
N PRO A 140 1.04 -3.26 -5.02
CA PRO A 140 1.44 -3.76 -3.69
C PRO A 140 0.53 -4.84 -3.10
N ASP A 141 -0.74 -4.90 -3.52
CA ASP A 141 -1.72 -5.89 -3.08
C ASP A 141 -1.79 -7.14 -3.97
N GLY A 142 -0.92 -7.25 -4.97
CA GLY A 142 -0.81 -8.40 -5.86
C GLY A 142 -1.71 -8.35 -7.10
N TYR A 143 -2.47 -7.28 -7.33
CA TYR A 143 -3.20 -7.10 -8.59
C TYR A 143 -2.25 -6.78 -9.75
N ILE A 144 -2.63 -7.19 -10.97
CA ILE A 144 -1.87 -6.94 -12.19
C ILE A 144 -2.40 -5.67 -12.87
N GLY A 145 -1.51 -4.70 -13.07
CA GLY A 145 -1.84 -3.40 -13.65
C GLY A 145 -1.59 -3.31 -15.16
N PRO A 146 -2.22 -2.32 -15.83
CA PRO A 146 -2.20 -2.21 -17.29
C PRO A 146 -0.82 -1.81 -17.82
N VAL A 147 -0.58 -2.17 -19.08
CA VAL A 147 0.69 -1.87 -19.78
C VAL A 147 0.45 -1.43 -21.22
N GLY A 148 1.44 -0.74 -21.79
CA GLY A 148 1.47 -0.39 -23.21
C GLY A 148 2.16 -1.43 -24.09
N GLY A 149 1.98 -1.29 -25.41
CA GLY A 149 2.74 -2.04 -26.42
C GLY A 149 2.38 -3.52 -26.53
N LEU A 150 1.17 -3.91 -26.13
CA LEU A 150 0.76 -5.32 -26.04
C LEU A 150 0.89 -6.10 -27.36
N LYS A 151 0.59 -5.48 -28.51
CA LYS A 151 0.80 -6.10 -29.81
C LYS A 151 2.26 -6.52 -30.02
N TYR A 152 3.20 -5.59 -29.82
CA TYR A 152 4.63 -5.84 -30.03
C TYR A 152 5.16 -6.91 -29.08
N LYS A 153 4.71 -6.87 -27.82
CA LYS A 153 5.05 -7.84 -26.78
C LYS A 153 4.53 -9.25 -27.11
N LEU A 154 3.29 -9.36 -27.59
CA LEU A 154 2.69 -10.62 -28.04
C LEU A 154 3.44 -11.19 -29.25
N GLU A 155 3.80 -10.36 -30.22
CA GLU A 155 4.62 -10.79 -31.37
C GLU A 155 6.00 -11.31 -30.92
N ALA A 156 6.63 -10.65 -29.96
CA ALA A 156 7.91 -11.08 -29.40
C ALA A 156 7.80 -12.42 -28.66
N ALA A 157 6.77 -12.59 -27.84
CA ALA A 157 6.47 -13.86 -27.18
C ALA A 157 6.25 -14.99 -28.19
N ALA A 158 5.44 -14.73 -29.23
CA ALA A 158 5.17 -15.71 -30.30
C ALA A 158 6.45 -16.14 -31.03
N ARG A 159 7.32 -15.19 -31.40
CA ARG A 159 8.61 -15.48 -32.03
C ARG A 159 9.54 -16.33 -31.15
N ASN A 160 9.38 -16.26 -29.82
CA ASN A 160 10.17 -17.00 -28.84
C ASN A 160 9.44 -18.24 -28.29
N GLY A 161 8.46 -18.76 -29.04
CA GLY A 161 7.86 -20.06 -28.77
C GLY A 161 6.76 -20.08 -27.71
N ALA A 162 6.24 -18.92 -27.29
CA ALA A 162 5.13 -18.85 -26.35
C ALA A 162 3.92 -19.67 -26.84
N LYS A 163 3.31 -20.43 -25.94
CA LYS A 163 2.01 -21.08 -26.14
C LYS A 163 0.89 -20.33 -25.44
N ILE A 164 1.24 -19.66 -24.33
CA ILE A 164 0.32 -18.88 -23.51
C ILE A 164 0.92 -17.49 -23.32
N PHE A 165 0.10 -16.46 -23.49
CA PHE A 165 0.48 -15.07 -23.21
C PHE A 165 -0.55 -14.42 -22.28
N LEU A 166 -0.12 -14.06 -21.08
CA LEU A 166 -0.98 -13.42 -20.08
C LEU A 166 -0.88 -11.90 -20.20
N ILE A 167 -2.03 -11.23 -20.24
CA ILE A 167 -2.14 -9.78 -20.29
C ILE A 167 -2.99 -9.26 -19.12
N PRO A 168 -2.84 -8.00 -18.70
CA PRO A 168 -3.67 -7.44 -17.66
C PRO A 168 -5.16 -7.46 -18.06
N GLU A 169 -6.01 -7.72 -17.09
CA GLU A 169 -7.46 -7.72 -17.28
C GLU A 169 -7.97 -6.41 -17.91
N GLY A 170 -8.89 -6.55 -18.87
CA GLY A 170 -9.48 -5.42 -19.59
C GLY A 170 -8.63 -4.87 -20.73
N GLN A 171 -7.49 -5.48 -21.03
CA GLN A 171 -6.60 -5.03 -22.11
C GLN A 171 -6.64 -5.90 -23.37
N LYS A 172 -7.61 -6.82 -23.54
CA LYS A 172 -7.73 -7.61 -24.78
C LYS A 172 -7.89 -6.79 -26.06
N ILE A 173 -8.45 -5.57 -25.96
CA ILE A 173 -8.60 -4.66 -27.09
C ILE A 173 -7.51 -3.60 -27.04
N THR A 174 -6.74 -3.48 -28.14
CA THR A 174 -5.79 -2.37 -28.35
C THR A 174 -6.09 -1.67 -29.67
N TYR A 175 -5.49 -0.50 -29.88
CA TYR A 175 -5.53 0.24 -31.14
C TYR A 175 -4.15 0.27 -31.76
N VAL A 176 -4.08 0.06 -33.07
CA VAL A 176 -2.82 0.07 -33.83
C VAL A 176 -2.89 1.11 -34.93
N GLU A 177 -1.80 1.87 -35.07
CA GLU A 177 -1.63 2.82 -36.16
C GLU A 177 -1.30 2.07 -37.46
N GLU A 178 -2.11 2.28 -38.49
CA GLU A 178 -1.78 1.95 -39.86
C GLU A 178 -1.45 3.25 -40.62
N LYS A 179 -0.20 3.35 -41.08
CA LYS A 179 0.26 4.46 -41.92
C LYS A 179 0.02 4.10 -43.39
N LYS A 180 -0.92 4.77 -44.05
CA LYS A 180 -1.11 4.70 -45.50
C LYS A 180 -0.29 5.80 -46.16
N VAL A 181 0.75 5.42 -46.90
CA VAL A 181 1.58 6.36 -47.64
C VAL A 181 0.98 6.57 -49.03
N ARG A 182 0.51 7.77 -49.33
CA ARG A 182 0.12 8.20 -50.67
C ARG A 182 1.21 9.09 -51.25
N ARG A 183 1.83 8.68 -52.36
CA ARG A 183 2.81 9.52 -53.08
C ARG A 183 2.13 10.30 -54.20
N ILE A 184 2.28 11.63 -54.18
CA ILE A 184 1.88 12.52 -55.27
C ILE A 184 3.12 13.31 -55.70
N GLY A 185 3.74 12.87 -56.80
CA GLY A 185 5.01 13.43 -57.28
C GLY A 185 6.15 13.20 -56.27
N ILE A 186 6.80 14.29 -55.84
CA ILE A 186 7.92 14.29 -54.88
C ILE A 186 7.41 14.32 -53.42
N ILE A 187 6.11 14.54 -53.20
CA ILE A 187 5.52 14.68 -51.86
C ILE A 187 4.88 13.35 -51.44
N SER A 188 5.21 12.90 -50.23
CA SER A 188 4.59 11.73 -49.60
C SER A 188 3.62 12.20 -48.52
N TYR A 189 2.35 11.83 -48.64
CA TYR A 189 1.32 12.02 -47.62
C TYR A 189 1.22 10.75 -46.77
N ILE A 190 1.27 10.91 -45.45
CA ILE A 190 1.13 9.80 -44.49
C ILE A 190 -0.23 9.97 -43.80
N ASP A 191 -1.22 9.18 -44.23
CA ASP A 191 -2.50 9.09 -43.54
C ASP A 191 -2.34 8.09 -42.38
N VAL A 192 -2.60 8.51 -41.14
CA VAL A 192 -2.58 7.61 -39.97
C VAL A 192 -4.01 7.23 -39.60
N GLU A 193 -4.36 5.96 -39.75
CA GLU A 193 -5.65 5.40 -39.32
C GLU A 193 -5.43 4.50 -38.09
N TYR A 194 -6.29 4.62 -37.08
CA TYR A 194 -6.27 3.74 -35.92
C TYR A 194 -7.25 2.58 -36.12
N LYS A 195 -6.75 1.35 -36.15
CA LYS A 195 -7.60 0.15 -36.21
C LYS A 195 -7.68 -0.54 -34.86
N LYS A 196 -8.90 -0.93 -34.50
CA LYS A 196 -9.17 -1.80 -33.35
C LYS A 196 -8.56 -3.19 -33.61
N LEU A 197 -7.81 -3.70 -32.65
CA LEU A 197 -7.18 -5.02 -32.68
C LEU A 197 -7.59 -5.79 -31.42
N ASP A 198 -8.16 -6.97 -31.61
CA ASP A 198 -8.39 -7.95 -30.54
C ASP A 198 -7.15 -8.84 -30.41
N LEU A 199 -6.50 -8.80 -29.24
CA LEU A 199 -5.27 -9.54 -28.97
C LEU A 199 -5.50 -11.04 -28.84
N VAL A 200 -6.69 -11.49 -28.45
CA VAL A 200 -7.01 -12.93 -28.36
C VAL A 200 -7.07 -13.52 -29.76
N ASP A 201 -7.78 -12.85 -30.67
CA ASP A 201 -7.85 -13.28 -32.07
C ASP A 201 -6.51 -13.13 -32.78
N TYR A 202 -5.77 -12.07 -32.47
CA TYR A 202 -4.44 -11.85 -33.04
C TYR A 202 -3.43 -12.91 -32.56
N GLY A 203 -3.44 -13.24 -31.27
CA GLY A 203 -2.60 -14.29 -30.69
C GLY A 203 -2.85 -15.65 -31.33
N LYS A 204 -4.12 -16.03 -31.55
CA LYS A 204 -4.47 -17.28 -32.25
C LYS A 204 -3.85 -17.36 -33.64
N LYS A 205 -3.81 -16.25 -34.39
CA LYS A 205 -3.14 -16.19 -35.71
C LYS A 205 -1.63 -16.39 -35.62
N LEU A 206 -1.03 -16.01 -34.49
CA LEU A 206 0.39 -16.22 -34.19
C LEU A 206 0.67 -17.59 -33.54
N GLY A 207 -0.35 -18.40 -33.28
CA GLY A 207 -0.22 -19.70 -32.59
C GLY A 207 -0.07 -19.60 -31.07
N VAL A 208 -0.52 -18.49 -30.46
CA VAL A 208 -0.43 -18.20 -29.02
C VAL A 208 -1.83 -18.00 -28.42
N ASN A 209 -2.12 -18.65 -27.31
CA ASN A 209 -3.37 -18.42 -26.56
C ASN A 209 -3.18 -17.24 -25.61
N VAL A 210 -4.03 -16.21 -25.73
CA VAL A 210 -3.97 -15.03 -24.87
C VAL A 210 -5.03 -15.11 -23.79
N TYR A 211 -4.65 -14.85 -22.54
CA TYR A 211 -5.55 -14.82 -21.39
C TYR A 211 -5.41 -13.50 -20.62
N GLU A 212 -6.53 -12.97 -20.18
CA GLU A 212 -6.58 -11.84 -19.25
C GLU A 212 -6.41 -12.36 -17.81
N VAL A 213 -5.57 -11.69 -17.03
CA VAL A 213 -5.33 -11.99 -15.60
C VAL A 213 -5.45 -10.73 -14.76
N SER A 214 -6.11 -10.86 -13.62
CA SER A 214 -6.39 -9.77 -12.68
C SER A 214 -5.40 -9.72 -11.51
N THR A 215 -4.86 -10.88 -11.10
CA THR A 215 -4.02 -11.02 -9.91
C THR A 215 -2.76 -11.86 -10.18
N LEU A 216 -1.75 -11.67 -9.35
CA LEU A 216 -0.54 -12.49 -9.36
C LEU A 216 -0.86 -13.97 -9.13
N ASN A 217 -1.86 -14.30 -8.30
CA ASN A 217 -2.20 -15.68 -7.98
C ASN A 217 -2.70 -16.43 -9.23
N GLU A 218 -3.49 -15.78 -10.09
CA GLU A 218 -3.88 -16.33 -11.40
C GLU A 218 -2.66 -16.58 -12.29
N ALA A 219 -1.76 -15.60 -12.39
CA ALA A 219 -0.53 -15.75 -13.17
C ALA A 219 0.36 -16.89 -12.63
N LEU A 220 0.53 -17.00 -11.31
CA LEU A 220 1.30 -18.08 -10.67
C LEU A 220 0.76 -19.46 -11.04
N ARG A 221 -0.57 -19.65 -11.07
CA ARG A 221 -1.18 -20.91 -11.50
C ARG A 221 -0.79 -21.29 -12.93
N PHE A 222 -0.80 -20.33 -13.86
CA PHE A 222 -0.37 -20.57 -15.24
C PHE A 222 1.12 -20.95 -15.34
N PHE A 223 1.99 -20.24 -14.61
CA PHE A 223 3.44 -20.44 -14.69
C PHE A 223 3.93 -21.68 -13.96
N THR A 224 3.30 -22.06 -12.85
CA THR A 224 3.87 -23.03 -11.89
C THR A 224 2.89 -24.10 -11.43
N GLY A 225 1.58 -23.97 -11.71
CA GLY A 225 0.53 -24.81 -11.10
C GLY A 225 0.29 -24.53 -9.62
N TYR A 226 0.95 -23.52 -9.07
CA TYR A 226 0.89 -23.20 -7.65
C TYR A 226 -0.15 -22.12 -7.34
N GLU A 227 -0.74 -22.22 -6.16
CA GLU A 227 -1.67 -21.23 -5.64
C GLU A 227 -1.29 -20.82 -4.22
N ILE A 228 -1.24 -19.51 -3.99
CA ILE A 228 -1.16 -18.93 -2.66
C ILE A 228 -2.58 -18.95 -2.08
N LYS A 229 -2.79 -19.77 -1.05
CA LYS A 229 -4.04 -19.73 -0.29
C LYS A 229 -4.05 -18.52 0.63
N ASN A 230 -5.11 -17.73 0.56
CA ASN A 230 -5.38 -16.75 1.59
C ASN A 230 -5.85 -17.47 2.86
N PRO A 231 -5.53 -16.96 4.05
CA PRO A 231 -6.09 -17.47 5.29
C PRO A 231 -7.62 -17.53 5.22
N GLU A 232 -8.18 -18.72 5.39
CA GLU A 232 -9.63 -18.87 5.58
C GLU A 232 -9.98 -18.48 7.02
N GLY A 233 -11.01 -17.66 7.20
CA GLY A 233 -11.49 -17.26 8.51
C GLY A 233 -12.79 -16.48 8.45
N GLU A 234 -13.67 -16.76 9.40
CA GLU A 234 -14.88 -15.98 9.65
C GLU A 234 -14.56 -14.86 10.63
N PHE A 235 -13.88 -13.82 10.14
CA PHE A 235 -13.69 -12.60 10.92
C PHE A 235 -15.05 -12.12 11.43
N ASN A 236 -15.20 -12.03 12.75
CA ASN A 236 -16.43 -11.60 13.39
C ASN A 236 -16.18 -10.30 14.17
N ILE A 237 -16.64 -9.19 13.60
CA ILE A 237 -16.54 -7.86 14.22
C ILE A 237 -17.19 -7.82 15.62
N GLY A 238 -18.18 -8.67 15.89
CA GLY A 238 -18.85 -8.79 17.19
C GLY A 238 -17.90 -9.11 18.34
N SER A 239 -16.78 -9.78 18.09
CA SER A 239 -15.74 -10.08 19.08
C SER A 239 -15.06 -8.81 19.63
N TYR A 240 -15.11 -7.70 18.89
CA TYR A 240 -14.50 -6.41 19.27
C TYR A 240 -15.50 -5.41 19.82
N SER A 241 -16.80 -5.70 19.75
CA SER A 241 -17.85 -4.74 20.12
C SER A 241 -17.66 -4.17 21.53
N GLN A 242 -17.27 -4.98 22.51
CA GLN A 242 -17.06 -4.49 23.88
C GLN A 242 -15.90 -3.48 23.99
N ILE A 243 -14.77 -3.72 23.32
CA ILE A 243 -13.61 -2.82 23.39
C ILE A 243 -13.83 -1.56 22.54
N LEU A 244 -14.47 -1.69 21.38
CA LEU A 244 -14.83 -0.55 20.53
C LEU A 244 -15.90 0.32 21.21
N LYS A 245 -16.84 -0.28 21.95
CA LYS A 245 -17.83 0.45 22.76
C LYS A 245 -17.16 1.36 23.79
N LYS A 246 -16.06 0.93 24.43
CA LYS A 246 -15.33 1.77 25.39
C LYS A 246 -14.77 3.05 24.74
N LEU A 247 -14.30 2.95 23.48
CA LEU A 247 -13.86 4.12 22.71
C LEU A 247 -15.04 5.07 22.44
N ALA A 248 -16.17 4.50 22.02
CA ALA A 248 -17.39 5.26 21.73
C ALA A 248 -17.96 5.95 22.97
N ASP A 249 -18.05 5.24 24.09
CA ASP A 249 -18.51 5.76 25.38
C ASP A 249 -17.65 6.95 25.82
N ARG A 250 -16.33 6.82 25.71
CA ARG A 250 -15.40 7.88 26.10
C ARG A 250 -15.46 9.08 25.17
N MET A 251 -15.51 8.87 23.86
CA MET A 251 -15.64 9.96 22.89
C MET A 251 -16.96 10.70 23.08
N LYS A 252 -18.06 9.96 23.22
CA LYS A 252 -19.41 10.51 23.47
C LYS A 252 -19.45 11.34 24.75
N ALA A 253 -18.95 10.80 25.87
CA ALA A 253 -18.92 11.53 27.14
C ALA A 253 -18.13 12.85 27.04
N SER A 254 -17.08 12.89 26.21
CA SER A 254 -16.28 14.09 26.02
C SER A 254 -16.98 15.20 25.21
N LEU A 255 -18.12 14.93 24.55
CA LEU A 255 -18.90 15.96 23.85
C LEU A 255 -19.51 16.98 24.82
N ASP A 256 -19.80 16.56 26.05
CA ASP A 256 -20.39 17.40 27.10
C ASP A 256 -19.38 18.39 27.69
N GLU A 257 -18.08 18.19 27.45
CA GLU A 257 -17.02 19.14 27.81
C GLU A 257 -17.10 20.44 27.00
N ILE A 258 -17.80 20.43 25.86
CA ILE A 258 -17.99 21.59 24.98
C ILE A 258 -19.46 21.99 25.00
N SER A 259 -19.75 23.09 25.69
CA SER A 259 -21.13 23.58 25.88
C SER A 259 -21.73 24.27 24.66
N VAL A 260 -20.93 24.58 23.63
CA VAL A 260 -21.38 25.30 22.43
C VAL A 260 -22.12 24.37 21.48
N THR A 261 -23.24 24.82 20.94
CA THR A 261 -24.08 24.10 19.97
C THR A 261 -23.68 24.42 18.54
N ASN A 262 -23.75 23.43 17.64
CA ASN A 262 -23.54 23.63 16.20
C ASN A 262 -24.49 22.69 15.43
N ASP A 263 -25.33 23.23 14.54
CA ASP A 263 -26.38 22.44 13.85
C ASP A 263 -25.83 21.23 13.08
N GLU A 264 -24.68 21.37 12.42
CA GLU A 264 -24.04 20.26 11.70
C GLU A 264 -23.44 19.24 12.67
N ALA A 265 -22.85 19.70 13.79
CA ALA A 265 -22.39 18.81 14.85
C ALA A 265 -23.55 18.01 15.45
N GLU A 266 -24.71 18.62 15.69
CA GLU A 266 -25.89 17.92 16.23
C GLU A 266 -26.44 16.87 15.27
N LYS A 267 -26.41 17.13 13.95
CA LYS A 267 -26.74 16.11 12.93
C LYS A 267 -25.77 14.94 12.99
N LEU A 268 -24.47 15.21 13.10
CA LEU A 268 -23.44 14.17 13.22
C LEU A 268 -23.60 13.38 14.52
N ILE A 269 -23.89 14.03 15.65
CA ILE A 269 -24.14 13.36 16.94
C ILE A 269 -25.35 12.45 16.85
N LYS A 270 -26.46 12.92 16.26
CA LYS A 270 -27.64 12.10 16.06
C LYS A 270 -27.33 10.87 15.21
N ARG A 271 -26.60 11.04 14.11
CA ARG A 271 -26.20 9.92 13.24
C ARG A 271 -25.24 8.95 13.96
N ALA A 272 -24.33 9.48 14.77
CA ALA A 272 -23.43 8.69 15.60
C ALA A 272 -24.22 7.89 16.66
N ASP A 273 -25.26 8.46 17.26
CA ASP A 273 -26.17 7.76 18.19
C ASP A 273 -26.92 6.62 17.51
N GLU A 274 -27.36 6.80 16.26
CA GLU A 274 -27.96 5.72 15.46
C GLU A 274 -26.97 4.56 15.29
N PHE A 275 -25.75 4.83 14.85
CA PHE A 275 -24.70 3.81 14.71
C PHE A 275 -24.32 3.15 16.04
N TYR A 276 -24.25 3.92 17.12
CA TYR A 276 -23.99 3.42 18.46
C TYR A 276 -25.06 2.42 18.90
N ASN A 277 -26.34 2.74 18.66
CA ASN A 277 -27.47 1.87 19.01
C ASN A 277 -27.53 0.61 18.14
N GLU A 278 -27.00 0.67 16.91
CA GLU A 278 -26.82 -0.48 16.02
C GLU A 278 -25.59 -1.34 16.38
N GLY A 279 -24.79 -0.95 17.37
CA GLY A 279 -23.58 -1.67 17.79
C GLY A 279 -22.33 -1.39 16.95
N LYS A 280 -22.36 -0.38 16.07
CA LYS A 280 -21.26 0.06 15.19
C LYS A 280 -20.43 1.12 15.91
N TYR A 281 -19.75 0.70 16.97
CA TYR A 281 -19.17 1.60 17.96
C TYR A 281 -18.00 2.44 17.44
N TYR A 282 -17.14 1.89 16.60
CA TYR A 282 -16.02 2.66 16.04
C TYR A 282 -16.48 3.66 14.98
N THR A 283 -17.49 3.28 14.19
CA THR A 283 -18.16 4.23 13.27
C THR A 283 -18.79 5.39 14.06
N ALA A 284 -19.50 5.09 15.14
CA ALA A 284 -20.04 6.11 16.04
C ALA A 284 -18.94 6.99 16.65
N THR A 285 -17.84 6.38 17.13
CA THR A 285 -16.67 7.09 17.67
C THR A 285 -16.11 8.11 16.67
N SER A 286 -15.96 7.70 15.41
CA SER A 286 -15.46 8.56 14.33
C SER A 286 -16.40 9.74 14.05
N MET A 287 -17.70 9.52 14.07
CA MET A 287 -18.69 10.59 13.87
C MET A 287 -18.79 11.54 15.07
N TYR A 288 -18.76 11.03 16.30
CA TYR A 288 -18.69 11.89 17.50
C TYR A 288 -17.44 12.78 17.47
N PHE A 289 -16.30 12.25 17.04
CA PHE A 289 -15.09 13.03 16.88
C PHE A 289 -15.26 14.19 15.88
N GLN A 290 -15.84 13.92 14.71
CA GLN A 290 -16.12 14.95 13.71
C GLN A 290 -17.03 16.04 14.29
N ALA A 291 -18.09 15.65 14.99
CA ALA A 291 -18.97 16.61 15.68
C ALA A 291 -18.21 17.44 16.72
N LYS A 292 -17.30 16.80 17.48
CA LYS A 292 -16.52 17.46 18.52
C LYS A 292 -15.58 18.53 17.95
N ILE A 293 -14.98 18.29 16.78
CA ILE A 293 -14.16 19.30 16.07
C ILE A 293 -15.02 20.53 15.74
N LEU A 294 -16.22 20.34 15.20
CA LEU A 294 -17.13 21.45 14.87
C LEU A 294 -17.55 22.25 16.11
N LYS A 295 -17.89 21.55 17.21
CA LYS A 295 -18.20 22.22 18.49
C LYS A 295 -16.99 22.98 19.03
N ARG A 296 -15.78 22.41 18.96
CA ARG A 296 -14.54 23.06 19.40
C ARG A 296 -14.23 24.30 18.57
N TYR A 297 -14.43 24.24 17.25
CA TYR A 297 -14.26 25.38 16.37
C TYR A 297 -15.18 26.54 16.77
N GLU A 298 -16.48 26.29 17.00
CA GLU A 298 -17.41 27.35 17.43
C GLU A 298 -17.06 27.89 18.83
N GLU A 299 -16.60 27.02 19.73
CA GLU A 299 -16.07 27.44 21.03
C GLU A 299 -14.88 28.38 20.87
N TYR A 300 -13.87 28.00 20.10
CA TYR A 300 -12.69 28.83 19.85
C TYR A 300 -13.04 30.13 19.14
N ARG A 301 -13.95 30.11 18.17
CA ARG A 301 -14.46 31.31 17.50
C ARG A 301 -15.08 32.31 18.48
N SER A 302 -15.71 31.82 19.55
CA SER A 302 -16.30 32.68 20.59
C SER A 302 -15.29 33.17 21.65
N LYS A 303 -14.24 32.38 21.94
CA LYS A 303 -13.30 32.63 23.06
C LYS A 303 -11.99 33.29 22.62
N ILE A 304 -11.52 33.01 21.41
CA ILE A 304 -10.24 33.47 20.87
C ILE A 304 -10.53 34.65 19.93
N ILE A 305 -10.41 35.86 20.48
CA ILE A 305 -10.75 37.12 19.77
C ILE A 305 -9.47 37.93 19.50
N THR A 306 -8.36 37.55 20.11
CA THR A 306 -7.07 38.26 20.00
C THR A 306 -5.95 37.27 19.68
N SER A 307 -4.92 37.75 18.98
CA SER A 307 -3.72 36.95 18.67
C SER A 307 -3.05 36.40 19.93
N ARG A 308 -3.06 37.17 21.03
CA ARG A 308 -2.53 36.71 22.32
C ARG A 308 -3.25 35.47 22.86
N GLN A 309 -4.59 35.43 22.79
CA GLN A 309 -5.37 34.26 23.21
C GLN A 309 -5.15 33.07 22.29
N PHE A 310 -4.96 33.32 20.99
CA PHE A 310 -4.63 32.29 20.03
C PHE A 310 -3.27 31.66 20.37
N ASP A 311 -2.24 32.47 20.56
CA ASP A 311 -0.90 32.02 20.93
C ASP A 311 -0.90 31.26 22.26
N GLU A 312 -1.66 31.72 23.26
CA GLU A 312 -1.83 31.03 24.54
C GLU A 312 -2.44 29.62 24.38
N GLU A 313 -3.49 29.47 23.56
CA GLU A 313 -4.10 28.16 23.33
C GLU A 313 -3.20 27.25 22.48
N VAL A 314 -2.47 27.79 21.51
CA VAL A 314 -1.47 27.03 20.75
C VAL A 314 -0.38 26.49 21.66
N GLU A 315 0.20 27.31 22.54
CA GLU A 315 1.24 26.87 23.49
C GLU A 315 0.72 25.81 24.46
N LYS A 316 -0.53 25.94 24.90
CA LYS A 316 -1.18 24.93 25.74
C LYS A 316 -1.30 23.59 25.03
N ILE A 317 -1.79 23.56 23.79
CA ILE A 317 -1.90 22.31 23.02
C ILE A 317 -0.52 21.74 22.73
N LYS A 318 0.45 22.59 22.37
CA LYS A 318 1.84 22.18 22.15
C LYS A 318 2.45 21.51 23.39
N SER A 319 2.26 22.10 24.57
CA SER A 319 2.73 21.54 25.84
C SER A 319 2.12 20.15 26.12
N GLU A 320 0.82 19.96 25.84
CA GLU A 320 0.18 18.65 25.95
C GLU A 320 0.75 17.63 24.94
N ILE A 321 1.00 18.05 23.69
CA ILE A 321 1.66 17.23 22.67
C ILE A 321 3.04 16.78 23.14
N ASP A 322 3.88 17.72 23.60
CA ASP A 322 5.25 17.42 24.06
C ASP A 322 5.23 16.42 25.24
N GLN A 323 4.32 16.60 26.20
CA GLN A 323 4.14 15.67 27.32
C GLN A 323 3.70 14.29 26.86
N MET A 324 2.78 14.22 25.88
CA MET A 324 2.34 12.95 25.31
C MET A 324 3.46 12.25 24.53
N LYS A 325 4.28 12.98 23.77
CA LYS A 325 5.44 12.40 23.06
C LYS A 325 6.43 11.78 24.04
N ILE A 326 6.75 12.48 25.13
CA ILE A 326 7.61 11.95 26.19
C ILE A 326 7.00 10.66 26.76
N TYR A 327 5.75 10.70 27.19
CA TYR A 327 5.03 9.54 27.72
C TYR A 327 5.05 8.35 26.75
N LEU A 328 4.75 8.58 25.47
CA LEU A 328 4.71 7.55 24.43
C LEU A 328 6.10 6.98 24.09
N SER A 329 7.16 7.79 24.21
CA SER A 329 8.54 7.36 23.93
C SER A 329 9.12 6.44 25.00
N GLU A 330 8.63 6.56 26.24
CA GLU A 330 9.05 5.76 27.40
C GLU A 330 8.22 4.49 27.56
N LYS A 331 7.09 4.37 26.85
CA LYS A 331 6.23 3.20 26.94
C LYS A 331 6.87 1.97 26.33
N LYS A 332 6.81 0.87 27.10
CA LYS A 332 7.03 -0.47 26.58
C LYS A 332 5.93 -0.79 25.57
N VAL A 333 6.33 -1.23 24.40
CA VAL A 333 5.44 -1.60 23.31
C VAL A 333 5.46 -3.13 23.19
N GLY A 334 4.30 -3.75 23.31
CA GLY A 334 4.12 -5.18 23.15
C GLY A 334 3.35 -5.54 21.88
N VAL A 335 3.24 -6.84 21.60
CA VAL A 335 2.62 -7.37 20.37
C VAL A 335 1.15 -6.95 20.18
N ASN A 336 0.39 -6.80 21.26
CA ASN A 336 -1.00 -6.35 21.19
C ASN A 336 -1.10 -4.84 21.36
N SER A 337 -0.29 -4.23 22.24
CA SER A 337 -0.34 -2.79 22.49
C SER A 337 0.26 -1.93 21.38
N LEU A 338 1.08 -2.51 20.48
CA LEU A 338 1.68 -1.81 19.35
C LEU A 338 0.66 -0.98 18.57
N GLN A 339 -0.47 -1.57 18.20
CA GLN A 339 -1.49 -0.87 17.41
C GLN A 339 -2.09 0.34 18.14
N ILE A 340 -2.29 0.24 19.46
CA ILE A 340 -2.92 1.30 20.26
C ILE A 340 -1.92 2.43 20.50
N ILE A 341 -0.67 2.08 20.81
CA ILE A 341 0.42 3.04 20.98
C ILE A 341 0.72 3.73 19.65
N ALA A 342 0.73 2.99 18.53
CA ALA A 342 0.94 3.55 17.20
C ALA A 342 -0.19 4.53 16.81
N ALA A 343 -1.46 4.15 17.00
CA ALA A 343 -2.60 5.02 16.75
C ALA A 343 -2.52 6.33 17.56
N ALA A 344 -2.06 6.27 18.81
CA ALA A 344 -1.83 7.45 19.63
C ALA A 344 -0.65 8.31 19.13
N GLN A 345 0.48 7.68 18.75
CA GLN A 345 1.65 8.38 18.20
C GLN A 345 1.32 9.10 16.89
N GLU A 346 0.59 8.44 15.99
CA GLU A 346 0.08 9.02 14.73
C GLU A 346 -0.75 10.28 14.98
N ARG A 347 -1.72 10.22 15.89
CA ARG A 347 -2.59 11.36 16.23
C ARG A 347 -1.85 12.53 16.85
N VAL A 348 -0.87 12.24 17.70
CA VAL A 348 -0.01 13.28 18.29
C VAL A 348 0.81 13.95 17.19
N ALA A 349 1.33 13.18 16.23
CA ALA A 349 2.05 13.73 15.08
C ALA A 349 1.14 14.59 14.19
N GLU A 350 -0.09 14.14 13.94
CA GLU A 350 -1.08 14.90 13.16
C GLU A 350 -1.50 16.18 13.87
N ALA A 351 -1.71 16.14 15.19
CA ALA A 351 -1.98 17.33 16.00
C ALA A 351 -0.85 18.36 15.89
N GLU A 352 0.41 17.91 15.89
CA GLU A 352 1.58 18.76 15.73
C GLU A 352 1.62 19.43 14.35
N ASN A 353 1.37 18.67 13.29
CA ASN A 353 1.27 19.22 11.92
C ASN A 353 0.11 20.23 11.80
N LEU A 354 -1.05 19.95 12.42
CA LEU A 354 -2.21 20.84 12.43
C LEU A 354 -1.93 22.13 13.22
N LEU A 355 -1.16 22.08 14.30
CA LEU A 355 -0.73 23.31 15.00
C LEU A 355 0.16 24.19 14.13
N GLU A 356 1.08 23.59 13.36
CA GLU A 356 1.89 24.34 12.40
C GLU A 356 1.01 24.98 11.32
N ASN A 357 0.05 24.23 10.77
CA ASN A 357 -0.93 24.76 9.82
C ASN A 357 -1.77 25.90 10.42
N ALA A 358 -2.16 25.80 11.70
CA ALA A 358 -2.89 26.86 12.39
C ALA A 358 -2.08 28.15 12.48
N ARG A 359 -0.78 28.07 12.76
CA ARG A 359 0.12 29.23 12.80
C ARG A 359 0.38 29.85 11.42
N ASN A 360 0.42 29.02 10.38
CA ASN A 360 0.73 29.42 9.01
C ASN A 360 -0.53 29.73 8.17
N ALA A 361 -1.72 29.66 8.78
CA ALA A 361 -3.00 29.89 8.13
C ALA A 361 -3.11 31.31 7.55
N ARG A 362 -3.83 31.44 6.44
CA ARG A 362 -4.00 32.74 5.74
C ARG A 362 -5.15 33.56 6.30
N THR A 363 -6.04 32.92 7.05
CA THR A 363 -7.24 33.54 7.62
C THR A 363 -7.45 33.05 9.05
N ASP A 364 -8.05 33.90 9.90
CA ASP A 364 -8.39 33.53 11.28
C ASP A 364 -9.32 32.31 11.33
N GLU A 365 -10.23 32.19 10.35
CA GLU A 365 -11.12 31.05 10.22
C GLU A 365 -10.36 29.73 10.03
N GLU A 366 -9.42 29.70 9.09
CA GLU A 366 -8.54 28.56 8.83
C GLU A 366 -7.63 28.26 10.04
N ALA A 367 -7.11 29.30 10.70
CA ALA A 367 -6.28 29.15 11.90
C ALA A 367 -7.06 28.45 13.02
N LEU A 368 -8.28 28.90 13.31
CA LEU A 368 -9.12 28.33 14.35
C LEU A 368 -9.63 26.93 14.01
N GLN A 369 -9.88 26.62 12.73
CA GLN A 369 -10.25 25.27 12.28
C GLN A 369 -9.10 24.27 12.53
N ASN A 370 -7.88 24.61 12.09
CA ASN A 370 -6.71 23.78 12.33
C ASN A 370 -6.41 23.64 13.83
N LEU A 371 -6.58 24.72 14.61
CA LEU A 371 -6.41 24.69 16.06
C LEU A 371 -7.41 23.76 16.76
N ALA A 372 -8.69 23.87 16.40
CA ALA A 372 -9.75 23.00 16.92
C ALA A 372 -9.47 21.53 16.58
N TYR A 373 -9.03 21.27 15.37
CA TYR A 373 -8.71 19.92 14.93
C TYR A 373 -7.48 19.36 15.65
N ALA A 374 -6.41 20.16 15.81
CA ALA A 374 -5.23 19.78 16.59
C ALA A 374 -5.60 19.42 18.03
N ARG A 375 -6.45 20.22 18.69
CA ARG A 375 -6.94 19.94 20.04
C ARG A 375 -7.63 18.58 20.12
N GLU A 376 -8.56 18.33 19.20
CA GLU A 376 -9.31 17.08 19.24
C GLU A 376 -8.46 15.87 18.86
N ARG A 377 -7.42 16.02 18.03
CA ARG A 377 -6.43 14.97 17.75
C ARG A 377 -5.63 14.56 18.99
N VAL A 378 -5.31 15.50 19.88
CA VAL A 378 -4.72 15.18 21.20
C VAL A 378 -5.69 14.39 22.07
N GLU A 379 -6.96 14.79 22.16
CA GLU A 379 -7.97 14.06 22.95
C GLU A 379 -8.25 12.66 22.39
N SER A 380 -8.31 12.57 21.07
CA SER A 380 -8.40 11.36 20.27
C SER A 380 -7.30 10.33 20.60
N ALA A 381 -6.05 10.80 20.77
CA ALA A 381 -4.96 9.94 21.21
C ALA A 381 -5.18 9.40 22.64
N LYS A 382 -5.70 10.23 23.56
CA LYS A 382 -6.05 9.81 24.92
C LYS A 382 -7.21 8.79 24.93
N VAL A 383 -8.14 8.88 23.98
CA VAL A 383 -9.24 7.91 23.83
C VAL A 383 -8.69 6.52 23.48
N TRP A 384 -7.78 6.42 22.50
CA TRP A 384 -7.12 5.14 22.19
C TRP A 384 -6.29 4.60 23.35
N LEU A 385 -5.49 5.45 24.00
CA LEU A 385 -4.69 5.02 25.15
C LEU A 385 -5.55 4.51 26.32
N SER A 386 -6.82 4.90 26.39
CA SER A 386 -7.71 4.46 27.44
C SER A 386 -7.98 2.96 27.45
N ILE A 387 -7.91 2.28 26.30
CA ILE A 387 -8.14 0.84 26.20
C ILE A 387 -6.86 0.00 26.32
N LEU A 388 -5.70 0.65 26.52
CA LEU A 388 -4.41 -0.04 26.61
C LEU A 388 -4.38 -1.12 27.71
N HIS A 389 -5.03 -0.85 28.84
CA HIS A 389 -5.10 -1.76 29.99
C HIS A 389 -6.04 -2.96 29.79
N GLU A 390 -6.88 -2.94 28.74
CA GLU A 390 -7.77 -4.04 28.39
C GLU A 390 -7.04 -5.16 27.63
N LEU A 391 -5.88 -4.83 27.04
CA LEU A 391 -5.08 -5.76 26.26
C LEU A 391 -4.31 -6.72 27.17
N LYS A 392 -4.58 -8.01 27.00
CA LYS A 392 -3.93 -9.09 27.74
C LYS A 392 -2.84 -9.75 26.88
N ASN A 393 -1.97 -10.54 27.52
CA ASN A 393 -0.90 -11.31 26.85
C ASN A 393 -0.01 -10.44 25.96
N ASP A 394 0.34 -9.25 26.44
CA ASP A 394 1.10 -8.26 25.68
C ASP A 394 2.60 -8.43 25.91
N TYR A 395 3.22 -9.26 25.07
CA TYR A 395 4.66 -9.54 25.14
C TYR A 395 5.46 -8.37 24.58
N GLU A 396 6.41 -7.85 25.36
CA GLU A 396 7.26 -6.72 25.00
C GLU A 396 8.08 -7.01 23.74
N ILE A 397 8.04 -6.08 22.78
CA ILE A 397 8.85 -6.12 21.57
C ILE A 397 10.12 -5.32 21.84
N PRO A 398 11.32 -5.89 21.59
CA PRO A 398 12.56 -5.15 21.74
C PRO A 398 12.58 -3.88 20.88
N LYS A 399 13.05 -2.77 21.47
CA LYS A 399 13.06 -1.44 20.83
C LYS A 399 13.84 -1.43 19.51
N ASP A 400 14.91 -2.22 19.41
CA ASP A 400 15.70 -2.37 18.19
C ASP A 400 14.95 -3.11 17.08
N VAL A 401 14.11 -4.10 17.43
CA VAL A 401 13.23 -4.80 16.48
C VAL A 401 12.19 -3.83 15.92
N LEU A 402 11.54 -3.05 16.80
CA LEU A 402 10.58 -2.02 16.37
C LEU A 402 11.22 -0.95 15.49
N LYS A 403 12.42 -0.49 15.86
CA LYS A 403 13.18 0.46 15.06
C LYS A 403 13.44 -0.08 13.65
N ARG A 404 14.00 -1.29 13.53
CA ARG A 404 14.28 -1.91 12.22
C ARG A 404 13.00 -2.08 11.39
N ARG A 405 11.88 -2.43 12.01
CA ARG A 405 10.58 -2.52 11.34
C ARG A 405 10.10 -1.15 10.84
N ALA A 406 10.20 -0.11 11.65
CA ALA A 406 9.85 1.24 11.24
C ALA A 406 10.75 1.75 10.09
N GLU A 407 12.06 1.53 10.18
CA GLU A 407 13.03 1.86 9.12
C GLU A 407 12.69 1.16 7.80
N PHE A 408 12.31 -0.12 7.86
CA PHE A 408 11.82 -0.87 6.72
C PHE A 408 10.59 -0.17 6.11
N TYR A 409 9.50 0.01 6.86
CA TYR A 409 8.27 0.61 6.31
C TYR A 409 8.48 2.05 5.78
N VAL A 410 9.33 2.85 6.41
CA VAL A 410 9.67 4.20 5.92
C VAL A 410 10.43 4.14 4.58
N THR A 411 11.34 3.19 4.45
CA THR A 411 12.09 2.97 3.19
C THR A 411 11.13 2.53 2.09
N GLU A 412 10.25 1.59 2.42
CA GLU A 412 9.21 1.06 1.53
C GLU A 412 8.25 2.14 1.03
N ALA A 413 7.74 2.97 1.96
CA ALA A 413 6.93 4.14 1.64
C ALA A 413 7.63 5.09 0.66
N SER A 414 8.93 5.36 0.89
CA SER A 414 9.74 6.20 0.01
C SER A 414 9.83 5.61 -1.41
N SER A 415 10.16 4.33 -1.52
CA SER A 415 10.30 3.64 -2.80
C SER A 415 8.99 3.58 -3.56
N LEU A 416 7.89 3.25 -2.89
CA LEU A 416 6.58 3.14 -3.54
C LEU A 416 6.04 4.49 -4.00
N LEU A 417 6.29 5.58 -3.27
CA LEU A 417 5.89 6.93 -3.72
C LEU A 417 6.65 7.39 -4.95
N VAL A 418 7.97 7.15 -4.99
CA VAL A 418 8.78 7.44 -6.18
C VAL A 418 8.24 6.64 -7.36
N TYR A 419 7.97 5.36 -7.16
CA TYR A 419 7.38 4.50 -8.19
C TYR A 419 6.00 5.00 -8.65
N ALA A 420 5.09 5.31 -7.73
CA ALA A 420 3.78 5.85 -8.05
C ALA A 420 3.87 7.17 -8.84
N SER A 421 4.88 8.00 -8.52
CA SER A 421 5.15 9.26 -9.22
C SER A 421 5.65 9.05 -10.65
N THR A 422 6.54 8.09 -10.90
CA THR A 422 7.00 7.79 -12.27
C THR A 422 5.86 7.24 -13.12
N LEU A 423 4.91 6.56 -12.48
CA LEU A 423 3.69 6.06 -13.09
C LEU A 423 2.60 7.11 -13.27
N ARG A 424 2.84 8.39 -12.94
CA ARG A 424 1.81 9.44 -13.02
C ARG A 424 0.52 9.04 -12.27
N GLY A 425 0.69 8.43 -11.10
CA GLY A 425 -0.42 8.20 -10.16
C GLY A 425 -1.13 9.51 -9.81
N ASN A 426 -2.28 9.42 -9.16
CA ASN A 426 -3.05 10.58 -8.77
C ASN A 426 -2.21 11.56 -7.90
N ASP A 427 -2.02 12.79 -8.40
CA ASP A 427 -1.15 13.80 -7.77
C ASP A 427 -1.57 14.15 -6.33
N TYR A 428 -2.87 14.18 -6.04
CA TYR A 428 -3.36 14.49 -4.69
C TYR A 428 -2.92 13.39 -3.71
N LEU A 429 -3.13 12.12 -4.07
CA LEU A 429 -2.74 10.98 -3.23
C LEU A 429 -1.22 10.85 -3.10
N ILE A 430 -0.47 11.14 -4.16
CA ILE A 430 0.99 11.18 -4.08
C ILE A 430 1.44 12.24 -3.06
N ASN A 431 0.85 13.44 -3.09
CA ASN A 431 1.18 14.51 -2.15
C ASN A 431 0.82 14.12 -0.70
N GLU A 432 -0.36 13.57 -0.45
CA GLU A 432 -0.76 13.06 0.86
C GLU A 432 0.21 11.97 1.35
N GLY A 433 0.62 11.07 0.44
CA GLY A 433 1.59 10.05 0.75
C GLY A 433 2.96 10.63 1.14
N PHE A 434 3.44 11.68 0.47
CA PHE A 434 4.68 12.37 0.86
C PHE A 434 4.56 13.06 2.23
N ILE A 435 3.42 13.66 2.56
CA ILE A 435 3.16 14.24 3.89
C ILE A 435 3.24 13.15 4.97
N SER A 436 2.60 12.00 4.72
CA SER A 436 2.68 10.82 5.59
C SER A 436 4.12 10.33 5.72
N LEU A 437 4.88 10.26 4.61
CA LEU A 437 6.28 9.82 4.63
C LEU A 437 7.16 10.72 5.50
N GLU A 438 7.06 12.05 5.34
CA GLU A 438 7.84 12.99 6.15
C GLU A 438 7.45 12.92 7.63
N THR A 439 6.16 12.74 7.92
CA THR A 439 5.68 12.50 9.29
C THR A 439 6.26 11.21 9.87
N ALA A 440 6.30 10.12 9.09
CA ALA A 440 6.88 8.85 9.51
C ALA A 440 8.40 8.96 9.78
N LYS A 441 9.15 9.68 8.92
CA LYS A 441 10.58 9.96 9.13
C LYS A 441 10.83 10.78 10.40
N ARG A 442 9.96 11.75 10.69
CA ARG A 442 10.03 12.55 11.92
C ARG A 442 9.77 11.69 13.16
N LEU A 443 8.71 10.89 13.18
CA LEU A 443 8.43 9.96 14.28
C LEU A 443 9.57 8.96 14.50
N LEU A 444 10.19 8.48 13.41
CA LEU A 444 11.34 7.59 13.45
C LEU A 444 12.55 8.25 14.14
N SER A 445 12.84 9.52 13.82
CA SER A 445 13.96 10.25 14.44
C SER A 445 13.70 10.60 15.91
N GLU A 446 12.43 10.78 16.30
CA GLU A 446 11.99 11.01 17.67
C GLU A 446 11.94 9.72 18.52
N GLY A 447 12.15 8.55 17.93
CA GLY A 447 12.11 7.26 18.64
C GLY A 447 10.71 6.68 18.84
N LEU A 448 9.70 7.25 18.17
CA LEU A 448 8.30 6.83 18.17
C LEU A 448 8.06 5.80 17.07
N TYR A 449 8.71 4.63 17.19
CA TYR A 449 8.81 3.64 16.11
C TYR A 449 7.48 2.99 15.71
N ALA A 450 6.56 2.78 16.66
CA ALA A 450 5.27 2.16 16.36
C ALA A 450 4.42 3.05 15.43
N GLY A 451 4.35 4.34 15.76
CA GLY A 451 3.69 5.37 14.94
C GLY A 451 4.41 5.58 13.62
N ALA A 452 5.74 5.60 13.60
CA ALA A 452 6.50 5.71 12.36
C ALA A 452 6.16 4.56 11.37
N ALA A 453 6.04 3.32 11.86
CA ALA A 453 5.64 2.19 11.03
C ALA A 453 4.21 2.33 10.49
N VAL A 454 3.24 2.71 11.34
CA VAL A 454 1.83 2.88 10.93
C VAL A 454 1.65 4.05 9.97
N VAL A 455 2.26 5.20 10.24
CA VAL A 455 2.18 6.36 9.33
C VAL A 455 2.86 6.07 7.99
N ALA A 456 3.93 5.26 7.98
CA ALA A 456 4.50 4.78 6.73
C ALA A 456 3.54 3.87 5.95
N LEU A 457 2.71 3.03 6.62
CA LEU A 457 1.66 2.27 5.95
C LEU A 457 0.59 3.16 5.31
N ASN A 458 0.27 4.32 5.91
CA ASN A 458 -0.61 5.31 5.28
C ASN A 458 -0.01 5.79 3.96
N SER A 459 1.26 6.20 3.99
CA SER A 459 2.02 6.62 2.81
C SER A 459 2.05 5.55 1.69
N ILE A 460 2.31 4.29 2.06
CA ILE A 460 2.25 3.16 1.11
C ILE A 460 0.82 3.00 0.56
N THR A 461 -0.22 3.32 1.35
CA THR A 461 -1.63 3.15 0.94
C THR A 461 -2.02 4.22 -0.04
N ASP A 462 -1.65 5.46 0.22
CA ASP A 462 -1.85 6.57 -0.69
C ASP A 462 -1.11 6.35 -2.01
N ALA A 463 0.14 5.88 -1.95
CA ALA A 463 0.91 5.54 -3.15
C ALA A 463 0.24 4.42 -3.99
N SER A 464 -0.22 3.34 -3.36
CA SER A 464 -0.94 2.25 -4.02
C SER A 464 -2.24 2.75 -4.67
N LEU A 465 -3.06 3.46 -3.89
CA LEU A 465 -4.33 4.00 -4.34
C LEU A 465 -4.12 5.01 -5.47
N SER A 466 -3.06 5.81 -5.43
CA SER A 466 -2.76 6.78 -6.49
C SER A 466 -2.66 6.13 -7.87
N ILE A 467 -2.07 4.93 -7.95
CA ILE A 467 -1.91 4.20 -9.20
C ILE A 467 -3.25 3.51 -9.54
N GLU A 468 -3.87 2.87 -8.56
CA GLU A 468 -5.10 2.12 -8.75
C GLU A 468 -6.28 2.97 -9.20
N VAL A 469 -6.40 4.19 -8.68
CA VAL A 469 -7.39 5.18 -9.05
C VAL A 469 -7.13 5.76 -10.44
N THR A 470 -5.86 5.93 -10.82
CA THR A 470 -5.50 6.43 -12.16
C THR A 470 -5.79 5.41 -13.25
N TYR A 471 -5.60 4.13 -12.97
CA TYR A 471 -5.54 3.08 -14.00
C TYR A 471 -6.62 2.00 -13.89
N GLY A 472 -7.43 1.99 -12.83
CA GLY A 472 -8.45 0.97 -12.59
C GLY A 472 -9.78 1.52 -12.13
N ASN A 473 -10.79 0.66 -12.11
CA ASN A 473 -12.07 0.93 -11.49
C ASN A 473 -11.99 0.60 -9.98
N ILE A 474 -12.40 1.54 -9.13
CA ILE A 474 -12.36 1.39 -7.66
C ILE A 474 -13.40 0.37 -7.21
N ASP A 475 -14.59 0.39 -7.81
CA ASP A 475 -15.73 -0.44 -7.38
C ASP A 475 -15.42 -1.93 -7.49
N ASP A 476 -14.74 -2.32 -8.56
CA ASP A 476 -14.34 -3.71 -8.83
C ASP A 476 -13.33 -4.24 -7.79
N LYS A 477 -12.64 -3.35 -7.06
CA LYS A 477 -11.58 -3.69 -6.11
C LYS A 477 -12.05 -3.74 -4.67
N ILE A 478 -13.19 -3.15 -4.34
CA ILE A 478 -13.66 -3.02 -2.96
C ILE A 478 -13.93 -4.37 -2.33
N GLU A 479 -14.64 -5.27 -3.02
CA GLU A 479 -14.94 -6.59 -2.47
C GLU A 479 -13.67 -7.45 -2.30
N GLY A 480 -12.70 -7.30 -3.22
CA GLY A 480 -11.39 -7.92 -3.09
C GLY A 480 -10.63 -7.43 -1.86
N ALA A 481 -10.55 -6.11 -1.68
CA ALA A 481 -9.90 -5.50 -0.52
C ALA A 481 -10.61 -5.86 0.80
N ARG A 482 -11.94 -5.91 0.80
CA ARG A 482 -12.77 -6.36 1.93
C ARG A 482 -12.40 -7.78 2.35
N LYS A 483 -12.41 -8.73 1.40
CA LYS A 483 -12.04 -10.13 1.66
C LYS A 483 -10.60 -10.26 2.14
N ALA A 484 -9.66 -9.50 1.56
CA ALA A 484 -8.27 -9.51 1.96
C ALA A 484 -8.06 -8.95 3.39
N ALA A 485 -8.82 -7.91 3.76
CA ALA A 485 -8.84 -7.39 5.12
C ALA A 485 -9.37 -8.43 6.11
N MET A 486 -10.53 -9.05 5.83
CA MET A 486 -11.10 -10.12 6.67
C MET A 486 -10.12 -11.28 6.87
N ALA A 487 -9.48 -11.75 5.79
CA ALA A 487 -8.50 -12.83 5.86
C ALA A 487 -7.28 -12.45 6.71
N SER A 488 -6.77 -11.23 6.54
CA SER A 488 -5.59 -10.76 7.29
C SER A 488 -5.91 -10.57 8.77
N ILE A 489 -7.10 -10.06 9.11
CA ILE A 489 -7.55 -9.96 10.50
C ILE A 489 -7.72 -11.35 11.11
N SER A 490 -8.40 -12.26 10.41
CA SER A 490 -8.62 -13.64 10.88
C SER A 490 -7.31 -14.37 11.16
N GLU A 491 -6.29 -14.13 10.34
CA GLU A 491 -4.95 -14.66 10.58
C GLU A 491 -4.31 -14.06 11.84
N ALA A 492 -4.38 -12.73 12.00
CA ALA A 492 -3.89 -12.05 13.19
C ALA A 492 -4.59 -12.56 14.48
N GLU A 493 -5.89 -12.85 14.42
CA GLU A 493 -6.68 -13.40 15.54
C GLU A 493 -6.20 -14.74 16.07
N LYS A 494 -5.44 -15.51 15.28
CA LYS A 494 -4.88 -16.78 15.74
C LYS A 494 -3.91 -16.62 16.91
N SER A 495 -3.25 -15.46 17.00
CA SER A 495 -2.20 -15.20 18.00
C SER A 495 -2.32 -13.85 18.72
N LEU A 496 -3.09 -12.91 18.17
CA LEU A 496 -3.16 -11.51 18.60
C LEU A 496 -4.61 -11.06 18.73
N PHE A 497 -4.79 -9.86 19.29
CA PHE A 497 -6.09 -9.18 19.37
C PHE A 497 -6.06 -7.89 18.52
N PRO A 498 -6.33 -7.96 17.20
CA PRO A 498 -6.19 -6.85 16.24
C PRO A 498 -7.35 -5.82 16.29
N VAL A 499 -7.45 -5.08 17.40
CA VAL A 499 -8.47 -4.04 17.64
C VAL A 499 -8.49 -2.92 16.58
N LEU A 500 -7.35 -2.35 16.21
CA LEU A 500 -7.24 -1.25 15.24
C LEU A 500 -7.58 -1.72 13.81
N PRO A 501 -7.06 -2.86 13.31
CA PRO A 501 -7.57 -3.45 12.07
C PRO A 501 -9.09 -3.67 12.07
N ALA A 502 -9.64 -4.22 13.15
CA ALA A 502 -11.08 -4.45 13.27
C ALA A 502 -11.88 -3.14 13.28
N ALA A 503 -11.38 -2.11 13.97
CA ALA A 503 -11.96 -0.77 13.97
C ALA A 503 -12.03 -0.19 12.54
N TYR A 504 -10.93 -0.24 11.80
CA TYR A 504 -10.89 0.29 10.42
C TYR A 504 -11.80 -0.50 9.48
N PHE A 505 -11.89 -1.82 9.69
CA PHE A 505 -12.82 -2.66 8.96
C PHE A 505 -14.27 -2.26 9.24
N GLU A 506 -14.66 -2.13 10.51
CA GLU A 506 -16.01 -1.68 10.89
C GLU A 506 -16.33 -0.34 10.26
N TYR A 507 -15.38 0.60 10.26
CA TYR A 507 -15.58 1.89 9.63
C TYR A 507 -15.80 1.77 8.12
N ALA A 508 -14.98 0.99 7.42
CA ALA A 508 -15.12 0.75 5.99
C ALA A 508 -16.49 0.15 5.61
N GLU A 509 -17.04 -0.76 6.42
CA GLU A 509 -18.37 -1.37 6.19
C GLU A 509 -19.50 -0.33 6.20
N ASN A 510 -19.33 0.80 6.89
CA ASN A 510 -20.39 1.75 7.19
C ASN A 510 -20.23 3.12 6.49
N ILE A 511 -19.21 3.29 5.64
CA ILE A 511 -19.03 4.49 4.81
C ILE A 511 -19.64 4.27 3.42
N ASP A 512 -20.28 5.30 2.88
CA ASP A 512 -20.86 5.27 1.54
C ASP A 512 -19.82 5.57 0.44
N ASN A 513 -18.88 6.47 0.72
CA ASN A 513 -17.77 6.80 -0.18
C ASN A 513 -16.90 5.57 -0.52
N GLN A 514 -16.95 5.16 -1.79
CA GLN A 514 -16.27 3.97 -2.30
C GLN A 514 -14.73 4.06 -2.19
N TYR A 515 -14.16 5.25 -2.41
CA TYR A 515 -12.73 5.46 -2.25
C TYR A 515 -12.28 5.29 -0.79
N LEU A 516 -12.98 5.93 0.17
CA LEU A 516 -12.67 5.78 1.58
C LEU A 516 -12.86 4.33 2.05
N LYS A 517 -13.92 3.65 1.58
CA LYS A 517 -14.14 2.24 1.84
C LYS A 517 -12.96 1.38 1.38
N LEU A 518 -12.49 1.56 0.14
CA LEU A 518 -11.31 0.87 -0.39
C LEU A 518 -10.06 1.16 0.45
N MET A 519 -9.85 2.43 0.79
CA MET A 519 -8.70 2.87 1.60
C MET A 519 -8.70 2.21 2.99
N TYR A 520 -9.81 2.25 3.71
CA TYR A 520 -9.89 1.69 5.07
C TYR A 520 -9.80 0.16 5.07
N TYR A 521 -10.32 -0.55 4.07
CA TYR A 521 -10.04 -1.99 3.94
C TYR A 521 -8.54 -2.27 3.72
N LYS A 522 -7.87 -1.51 2.86
CA LYS A 522 -6.42 -1.68 2.63
C LYS A 522 -5.59 -1.34 3.86
N LEU A 523 -5.93 -0.27 4.59
CA LEU A 523 -5.29 0.07 5.86
C LEU A 523 -5.50 -1.03 6.90
N SER A 524 -6.74 -1.49 7.06
CA SER A 524 -7.10 -2.60 7.96
C SER A 524 -6.27 -3.85 7.66
N MET A 525 -6.22 -4.26 6.39
CA MET A 525 -5.39 -5.36 5.91
C MET A 525 -3.91 -5.17 6.28
N ARG A 526 -3.33 -4.02 5.95
CA ARG A 526 -1.89 -3.76 6.15
C ARG A 526 -1.52 -3.68 7.62
N LEU A 527 -2.37 -3.11 8.45
CA LEU A 527 -2.20 -3.10 9.90
C LEU A 527 -2.26 -4.51 10.48
N ALA A 528 -3.19 -5.35 10.04
CA ALA A 528 -3.24 -6.75 10.46
C ALA A 528 -1.96 -7.51 10.07
N LYS A 529 -1.44 -7.28 8.85
CA LYS A 529 -0.17 -7.88 8.40
C LYS A 529 1.05 -7.35 9.16
N LEU A 530 1.10 -6.06 9.48
CA LEU A 530 2.13 -5.48 10.35
C LEU A 530 2.19 -6.20 11.69
N LEU A 531 1.03 -6.48 12.29
CA LEU A 531 0.92 -7.18 13.57
C LEU A 531 1.45 -8.63 13.47
N LEU A 532 1.21 -9.33 12.36
CA LEU A 532 1.69 -10.70 12.12
C LEU A 532 3.21 -10.80 11.84
N LEU A 533 3.78 -9.79 11.19
CA LEU A 533 5.20 -9.77 10.83
C LEU A 533 6.11 -9.37 12.02
N ILE A 534 5.50 -9.05 13.16
CA ILE A 534 6.13 -9.00 14.48
C ILE A 534 6.03 -10.44 15.02
N PRO A 535 7.16 -11.08 15.35
CA PRO A 535 7.42 -12.51 15.11
C PRO A 535 6.26 -13.47 15.40
N GLY A 536 5.66 -14.04 14.34
CA GLY A 536 4.88 -15.28 14.40
C GLY A 536 3.89 -15.47 13.25
N GLY A 537 4.25 -16.28 12.25
CA GLY A 537 3.27 -16.88 11.31
C GLY A 537 3.75 -16.91 9.85
N GLU A 538 4.19 -18.07 9.37
CA GLU A 538 4.37 -18.33 7.92
C GLU A 538 3.06 -18.89 7.34
N ARG A 539 2.68 -18.49 6.11
CA ARG A 539 1.46 -18.99 5.44
C ARG A 539 1.66 -20.40 4.88
N GLU A 540 0.59 -21.20 4.94
CA GLU A 540 0.53 -22.55 4.38
C GLU A 540 0.10 -22.54 2.90
N LEU A 541 0.64 -23.47 2.11
CA LEU A 541 0.71 -23.38 0.65
C LEU A 541 0.33 -24.71 0.00
N VAL A 542 -0.39 -24.68 -1.13
CA VAL A 542 -0.95 -25.90 -1.74
C VAL A 542 -0.86 -25.86 -3.27
N HIS A 543 -0.59 -27.02 -3.87
CA HIS A 543 -0.59 -27.21 -5.32
C HIS A 543 -2.03 -27.19 -5.86
N ALA A 544 -2.29 -26.42 -6.93
CA ALA A 544 -3.62 -26.31 -7.53
C ALA A 544 -3.69 -27.06 -8.86
N GLU A 545 -4.74 -27.86 -9.05
CA GLU A 545 -5.04 -28.44 -10.37
C GLU A 545 -5.67 -27.37 -11.26
N PHE A 546 -4.93 -26.92 -12.26
CA PHE A 546 -5.34 -25.86 -13.16
C PHE A 546 -6.28 -26.40 -14.27
N ASN A 547 -7.56 -25.99 -14.24
CA ASN A 547 -8.50 -26.21 -15.35
C ASN A 547 -8.69 -24.91 -16.16
N PRO A 548 -8.26 -24.83 -17.43
CA PRO A 548 -8.24 -23.60 -18.23
C PRO A 548 -9.61 -23.06 -18.68
N TYR A 549 -10.74 -23.61 -18.22
CA TYR A 549 -12.08 -23.27 -18.71
C TYR A 549 -13.04 -22.80 -17.61
N ALA A 550 -12.89 -21.55 -17.14
CA ALA A 550 -13.98 -20.76 -16.55
C ALA A 550 -13.47 -19.34 -16.28
N TYR A 551 -13.79 -18.36 -17.13
CA TYR A 551 -13.64 -16.94 -16.77
C TYR A 551 -14.81 -16.10 -17.31
N HIS A 552 -15.34 -15.27 -16.42
CA HIS A 552 -16.33 -14.25 -16.69
C HIS A 552 -15.64 -12.93 -17.03
N THR A 553 -16.27 -12.15 -17.92
CA THR A 553 -15.78 -10.84 -18.37
C THR A 553 -16.52 -9.76 -17.58
N PRO A 554 -15.85 -8.90 -16.79
CA PRO A 554 -16.48 -7.71 -16.23
C PRO A 554 -16.62 -6.60 -17.28
N SER A 555 -17.65 -5.77 -17.14
CA SER A 555 -17.92 -4.63 -18.02
C SER A 555 -17.13 -3.39 -17.60
N HIS A 556 -16.50 -2.71 -18.56
CA HIS A 556 -15.73 -1.50 -18.32
C HIS A 556 -16.61 -0.24 -18.32
N GLU A 557 -16.68 0.45 -17.19
CA GLU A 557 -16.94 1.88 -17.13
C GLU A 557 -15.72 2.63 -16.57
N LYS A 558 -15.48 3.83 -17.08
CA LYS A 558 -14.42 4.70 -16.57
C LYS A 558 -14.91 5.31 -15.26
N SER A 559 -14.23 4.99 -14.15
CA SER A 559 -14.44 5.65 -12.87
C SER A 559 -14.01 7.13 -12.96
N THR A 560 -14.99 8.03 -13.02
CA THR A 560 -14.79 9.44 -12.71
C THR A 560 -14.91 9.64 -11.21
N ILE A 561 -13.83 10.06 -10.56
CA ILE A 561 -13.94 10.58 -9.19
C ILE A 561 -14.69 11.91 -9.30
N GLU A 562 -15.95 11.92 -8.87
CA GLU A 562 -16.64 13.16 -8.57
C GLU A 562 -15.93 13.83 -7.37
N LYS A 563 -15.50 15.08 -7.55
CA LYS A 563 -15.09 15.96 -6.45
C LYS A 563 -16.32 16.26 -5.61
N ILE A 564 -16.65 15.39 -4.66
CA ILE A 564 -17.75 15.62 -3.73
C ILE A 564 -17.32 15.22 -2.31
N VAL A 565 -17.69 16.10 -1.40
CA VAL A 565 -17.26 16.22 -0.01
C VAL A 565 -18.04 15.23 0.83
N GLU A 566 -17.37 14.18 1.30
CA GLU A 566 -17.85 13.35 2.40
C GLU A 566 -16.74 13.15 3.43
N THR A 567 -17.15 13.04 4.69
CA THR A 567 -16.29 13.20 5.85
C THR A 567 -15.36 11.99 6.07
N PRO A 568 -14.04 12.20 6.08
CA PRO A 568 -13.09 11.14 6.37
C PRO A 568 -13.15 10.73 7.84
N GLY A 569 -12.79 9.47 8.10
CA GLY A 569 -12.78 8.91 9.44
C GLY A 569 -11.79 9.55 10.37
N PHE A 570 -11.81 9.05 11.59
CA PHE A 570 -10.95 9.41 12.73
C PHE A 570 -9.44 9.32 12.47
N GLU A 571 -9.01 8.96 11.26
CA GLU A 571 -7.62 8.68 10.85
C GLU A 571 -7.17 9.49 9.63
N SER A 572 -8.08 9.97 8.77
CA SER A 572 -7.64 10.63 7.53
C SER A 572 -7.49 12.15 7.68
N ILE A 573 -6.32 12.64 7.23
CA ILE A 573 -5.94 14.05 7.07
C ILE A 573 -6.99 14.84 6.25
N ALA A 574 -7.73 14.14 5.38
CA ALA A 574 -8.77 14.72 4.54
C ALA A 574 -9.92 15.42 5.31
N ALA A 575 -9.99 15.36 6.65
CA ALA A 575 -11.06 16.02 7.40
C ALA A 575 -10.97 17.55 7.28
N VAL A 576 -9.77 18.07 6.98
CA VAL A 576 -9.56 19.47 6.63
C VAL A 576 -10.31 19.87 5.35
N ILE A 577 -10.41 18.98 4.35
CA ILE A 577 -11.14 19.23 3.10
C ILE A 577 -12.65 19.20 3.32
N ALA A 578 -13.14 18.31 4.20
CA ALA A 578 -14.56 18.26 4.54
C ALA A 578 -15.02 19.50 5.34
N ILE A 579 -14.18 19.98 6.27
CA ILE A 579 -14.47 21.16 7.09
C ILE A 579 -14.41 22.46 6.26
N THR A 580 -13.44 22.59 5.35
CA THR A 580 -13.33 23.76 4.47
C THR A 580 -14.50 23.87 3.48
N PHE A 581 -15.05 22.75 2.99
CA PHE A 581 -16.19 22.79 2.08
C PHE A 581 -17.53 23.03 2.78
N ALA A 582 -17.74 22.52 4.00
CA ALA A 582 -18.91 22.83 4.81
C ALA A 582 -18.98 24.34 5.16
N ALA A 583 -17.84 24.97 5.42
CA ALA A 583 -17.74 26.41 5.62
C ALA A 583 -17.97 27.22 4.32
N ALA A 584 -17.50 26.72 3.18
CA ALA A 584 -17.68 27.36 1.87
C ALA A 584 -19.14 27.32 1.37
N LEU A 585 -19.88 26.25 1.66
CA LEU A 585 -21.31 26.11 1.31
C LEU A 585 -22.21 27.08 2.08
N ARG A 586 -21.78 27.57 3.25
CA ARG A 586 -22.49 28.61 4.02
C ARG A 586 -22.38 30.01 3.41
N ARG A 587 -21.52 30.21 2.40
CA ARG A 587 -21.29 31.49 1.71
C ARG A 587 -22.02 31.61 0.36
N ARG A 588 -22.95 30.71 0.02
CA ARG A 588 -23.82 30.83 -1.16
C ARG A 588 -25.29 30.98 -0.79
#